data_AF-X1NV29-F1
#
_entry.id   AF-X1NV29-F1
#
_cell.length_a   1.000
_cell.length_b   1.000
_cell.length_c   1.000
_cell.angle_alpha   90.00
_cell.angle_beta   90.00
_cell.angle_gamma   90.00
#
_symmetry.space_group_name_H-M   'P 1'
#
loop_
_entity.id
_entity.type
_entity.pdbx_description
1 polymer ?
#
loop_
_entity_poly.entity_id
_entity_poly.type
_entity_poly.pdbx_seq_one_letter_code
_entity_poly.pdbx_strand_id
1 'polypeptide(L)'
;LILIPCWNFLLIGSYLARGKGGFTVEIILGLIIYTFIMGGVYILNQIMDIETDRINKKLFLLSEGYIPVRYAYIEMVVLWILAILLSLKLSVIFLIFIGISLIIGVFYSLPPIKLKGKPILDTVSNGIGYDVSVLAGFIKTATVCSATKACTNF
;
A
#
# COMPACT_ATOMS: atom_id res chain seq x y z
N LEU A 1 -4.77 -2.12 -10.94
CA LEU A 1 -3.96 -1.20 -10.13
C LEU A 1 -2.97 -0.50 -11.03
N ILE A 2 -3.23 0.77 -11.34
CA ILE A 2 -2.33 1.58 -12.17
C ILE A 2 -1.03 1.81 -11.39
N LEU A 3 0.08 1.62 -12.10
CA LEU A 3 1.45 1.61 -11.61
C LEU A 3 1.98 3.03 -11.34
N ILE A 4 1.18 3.93 -10.77
CA ILE A 4 1.73 5.17 -10.22
C ILE A 4 2.43 4.75 -8.93
N PRO A 5 3.74 5.03 -8.76
CA PRO A 5 4.44 4.68 -7.53
C PRO A 5 3.72 5.37 -6.37
N CYS A 6 2.96 4.59 -5.61
CA CYS A 6 2.07 5.10 -4.56
C CYS A 6 2.83 5.90 -3.49
N TRP A 7 4.14 5.68 -3.42
CA TRP A 7 5.12 6.46 -2.67
C TRP A 7 5.07 7.95 -2.99
N ASN A 8 4.76 8.35 -4.23
CA ASN A 8 4.59 9.74 -4.61
C ASN A 8 3.51 10.41 -3.76
N PHE A 9 2.40 9.73 -3.51
CA PHE A 9 1.31 10.27 -2.70
C PHE A 9 1.70 10.38 -1.23
N LEU A 10 2.39 9.38 -0.68
CA LEU A 10 2.96 9.45 0.67
C LEU A 10 3.93 10.63 0.82
N LEU A 11 4.82 10.82 -0.15
CA LEU A 11 5.80 11.90 -0.17
C LEU A 11 5.13 13.27 -0.35
N ILE A 12 4.14 13.39 -1.24
CA ILE A 12 3.33 14.61 -1.41
C ILE A 12 2.62 14.95 -0.10
N GLY A 13 1.99 13.98 0.57
CA GLY A 13 1.38 14.17 1.88
C GLY A 13 2.39 14.69 2.91
N SER A 14 3.58 14.07 2.96
CA SER A 14 4.65 14.51 3.87
C SER A 14 5.14 15.93 3.57
N TYR A 15 5.26 16.28 2.30
CA TYR A 15 5.66 17.61 1.85
C TYR A 15 4.60 18.66 2.21
N LEU A 16 3.33 18.39 1.94
CA LEU A 16 2.21 19.26 2.27
C LEU A 16 2.12 19.55 3.78
N ALA A 17 2.44 18.56 4.62
CA ALA A 17 2.41 18.72 6.07
C ALA A 17 3.62 19.49 6.64
N ARG A 18 4.82 19.36 6.05
CA ARG A 18 6.05 20.02 6.53
C ARG A 18 6.40 21.33 5.83
N GLY A 19 5.88 21.57 4.63
CA GLY A 19 6.30 22.67 3.76
C GLY A 19 7.75 22.58 3.28
N LYS A 20 8.44 21.44 3.49
CA LYS A 20 9.82 21.17 3.07
C LYS A 20 9.96 19.71 2.64
N GLY A 21 10.71 19.47 1.57
CA GLY A 21 11.09 18.13 1.14
C GLY A 21 12.20 17.52 2.01
N GLY A 22 12.24 16.19 2.10
CA GLY A 22 13.31 15.46 2.78
C GLY A 22 12.89 14.07 3.27
N PHE A 23 13.85 13.14 3.35
CA PHE A 23 13.63 11.80 3.86
C PHE A 23 13.99 11.71 5.35
N THR A 24 12.98 11.56 6.21
CA THR A 24 13.22 11.21 7.63
C THR A 24 13.08 9.71 7.83
N VAL A 25 13.54 9.22 8.99
CA VAL A 25 13.44 7.81 9.36
C VAL A 25 11.98 7.34 9.31
N GLU A 26 11.03 8.17 9.73
CA GLU A 26 9.60 7.86 9.71
C GLU A 26 9.04 7.79 8.28
N ILE A 27 9.50 8.67 7.39
CA ILE A 27 9.10 8.65 5.98
C ILE A 27 9.64 7.39 5.31
N ILE A 28 10.92 7.07 5.53
CA ILE A 28 11.54 5.84 5.01
C ILE A 28 10.82 4.61 5.54
N LEU A 29 10.50 4.57 6.84
CA LEU A 29 9.76 3.47 7.44
C LEU A 29 8.34 3.37 6.85
N GLY A 30 7.66 4.50 6.63
CA GLY A 30 6.37 4.55 5.95
C GLY A 30 6.43 4.02 4.51
N LEU A 31 7.49 4.35 3.76
CA LEU A 31 7.73 3.82 2.41
C LEU A 31 7.95 2.32 2.40
N ILE A 32 8.71 1.79 3.35
CA ILE A 32 8.94 0.34 3.49
C ILE A 32 7.63 -0.37 3.79
N ILE A 33 6.87 0.12 4.78
CA ILE A 33 5.58 -0.47 5.17
C ILE A 33 4.62 -0.49 3.98
N TYR A 34 4.51 0.63 3.26
CA TYR A 34 3.58 0.72 2.14
C TYR A 34 4.03 -0.18 0.97
N THR A 35 5.33 -0.31 0.73
CA THR A 35 5.89 -1.26 -0.24
C THR A 35 5.50 -2.70 0.09
N PHE A 36 5.56 -3.10 1.37
CA PHE A 36 5.16 -4.44 1.78
C PHE A 36 3.65 -4.70 1.60
N ILE A 37 2.79 -3.74 1.96
CA ILE A 37 1.34 -3.86 1.70
C ILE A 37 1.06 -4.04 0.22
N MET A 38 1.58 -3.14 -0.61
CA MET A 38 1.33 -3.20 -2.04
C MET A 38 1.95 -4.43 -2.69
N GLY A 39 3.15 -4.82 -2.26
CA GLY A 39 3.80 -6.06 -2.71
C GLY A 39 2.90 -7.27 -2.52
N GLY A 40 2.35 -7.46 -1.32
CA GLY A 40 1.41 -8.55 -1.07
C GLY A 40 0.09 -8.40 -1.85
N VAL A 41 -0.44 -7.19 -2.02
CA VAL A 41 -1.64 -6.95 -2.86
C VAL A 41 -1.40 -7.32 -4.33
N TYR A 42 -0.21 -7.04 -4.86
CA TYR A 42 0.17 -7.42 -6.23
C TYR A 42 0.38 -8.93 -6.37
N ILE A 43 1.00 -9.57 -5.38
CA ILE A 43 1.11 -11.03 -5.36
C ILE A 43 -0.29 -11.66 -5.34
N LEU A 44 -1.21 -11.15 -4.51
CA LEU A 44 -2.60 -11.60 -4.52
C LEU A 44 -3.21 -11.43 -5.91
N ASN A 45 -3.05 -10.26 -6.54
CA ASN A 45 -3.58 -10.03 -7.89
C ASN A 45 -3.02 -11.06 -8.88
N GLN A 46 -1.72 -11.34 -8.86
CA GLN A 46 -1.11 -12.34 -9.73
C GLN A 46 -1.64 -13.76 -9.48
N ILE A 47 -1.83 -14.14 -8.20
CA ILE A 47 -2.41 -15.44 -7.85
C ILE A 47 -3.83 -15.57 -8.41
N MET A 48 -4.65 -14.53 -8.26
CA MET A 48 -6.04 -14.54 -8.74
C MET A 48 -6.15 -14.50 -10.27
N ASP A 49 -5.14 -13.99 -10.95
CA ASP A 49 -5.12 -13.81 -12.41
C ASP A 49 -4.30 -14.88 -13.16
N ILE A 50 -3.79 -15.93 -12.49
CA ILE A 50 -2.93 -16.98 -13.09
C ILE A 50 -3.40 -17.43 -14.49
N GLU A 51 -4.69 -17.79 -14.63
CA GLU A 51 -5.23 -18.28 -15.90
C GLU A 51 -5.34 -17.16 -16.95
N THR A 52 -5.73 -15.95 -16.53
CA THR A 52 -5.85 -14.80 -17.42
C THR A 52 -4.47 -14.35 -17.90
N ASP A 53 -3.49 -14.33 -17.00
CA ASP A 53 -2.10 -13.99 -17.30
C ASP A 53 -1.45 -15.04 -18.21
N ARG A 54 -1.78 -16.32 -18.04
CA ARG A 54 -1.37 -17.40 -18.96
C ARG A 54 -1.92 -17.19 -20.37
N ILE A 55 -3.23 -16.96 -20.50
CA ILE A 55 -3.89 -16.74 -21.81
C ILE A 55 -3.32 -15.51 -22.52
N ASN A 56 -3.10 -14.42 -21.78
CA ASN A 56 -2.62 -13.15 -22.33
C ASN A 56 -1.09 -13.05 -22.43
N LYS A 57 -0.34 -14.07 -22.04
CA LYS A 57 1.13 -14.09 -21.99
C LYS A 57 1.70 -12.91 -21.18
N LYS A 58 1.13 -12.67 -20.00
CA LYS A 58 1.56 -11.64 -19.04
C LYS A 58 2.05 -12.32 -17.75
N LEU A 59 2.91 -11.62 -17.01
CA LEU A 59 3.36 -11.98 -15.64
C LEU A 59 3.66 -13.49 -15.46
N PHE A 60 4.71 -13.96 -16.13
CA PHE A 60 5.03 -15.39 -16.31
C PHE A 60 5.39 -16.18 -15.05
N LEU A 61 5.78 -15.52 -13.94
CA LEU A 61 6.32 -16.20 -12.75
C LEU A 61 5.37 -17.24 -12.16
N LEU A 62 4.09 -16.88 -11.97
CA LEU A 62 3.06 -17.80 -11.46
C LEU A 62 2.31 -18.49 -12.59
N SER A 63 2.05 -17.80 -13.71
CA SER A 63 1.24 -18.33 -14.81
C SER A 63 1.92 -19.47 -15.57
N GLU A 64 3.26 -19.45 -15.69
CA GLU A 64 4.07 -20.53 -16.26
C GLU A 64 4.62 -21.50 -15.21
N GLY A 65 4.40 -21.23 -13.92
CA GLY A 65 4.75 -22.15 -12.83
C GLY A 65 6.22 -22.16 -12.39
N TYR A 66 7.01 -21.13 -12.73
CA TYR A 66 8.39 -20.98 -12.23
C TYR A 66 8.43 -20.85 -10.70
N ILE A 67 7.41 -20.23 -10.10
CA ILE A 67 7.24 -20.15 -8.65
C ILE A 67 5.96 -20.92 -8.27
N PRO A 68 6.07 -21.95 -7.41
CA PRO A 68 4.88 -22.63 -6.91
C PRO A 68 3.97 -21.66 -6.13
N VAL A 69 2.67 -21.71 -6.41
CA VAL A 69 1.66 -20.79 -5.83
C VAL A 69 1.70 -20.75 -4.30
N ARG A 70 2.05 -21.86 -3.65
CA ARG A 70 2.24 -21.92 -2.19
C ARG A 70 3.26 -20.91 -1.67
N TYR A 71 4.36 -20.69 -2.39
CA TYR A 71 5.40 -19.75 -1.97
C TYR A 71 4.98 -18.31 -2.18
N ALA A 72 4.20 -18.04 -3.23
CA ALA A 72 3.59 -16.72 -3.44
C ALA A 72 2.63 -16.36 -2.29
N TYR A 73 1.79 -17.31 -1.84
CA TYR A 73 0.95 -17.10 -0.66
C TYR A 73 1.77 -16.84 0.62
N ILE A 74 2.86 -17.60 0.83
CA ILE A 74 3.74 -17.39 2.00
C ILE A 74 4.36 -15.98 1.96
N GLU A 75 4.92 -15.58 0.82
CA GLU A 75 5.53 -14.25 0.65
C GLU A 75 4.51 -13.13 0.88
N MET A 76 3.32 -13.25 0.29
CA MET A 76 2.22 -12.31 0.50
C MET A 76 1.88 -12.13 1.99
N VAL A 77 1.69 -13.24 2.71
CA VAL A 77 1.35 -13.23 4.14
C VAL A 77 2.49 -12.64 4.97
N VAL A 78 3.73 -13.01 4.68
CA VAL A 78 4.91 -12.47 5.37
C VAL A 78 5.01 -10.95 5.19
N LEU A 79 4.84 -10.45 3.96
CA LEU A 79 4.87 -9.01 3.67
C LEU A 79 3.79 -8.26 4.45
N TRP A 80 2.55 -8.76 4.46
CA TRP A 80 1.46 -8.11 5.19
C TRP A 80 1.66 -8.13 6.71
N ILE A 81 2.12 -9.25 7.28
CA ILE A 81 2.43 -9.33 8.71
C ILE A 81 3.53 -8.34 9.07
N LEU A 82 4.62 -8.29 8.30
CA LEU A 82 5.72 -7.35 8.53
C LEU A 82 5.24 -5.89 8.43
N ALA A 83 4.40 -5.58 7.44
CA ALA A 83 3.83 -4.25 7.29
C ALA A 83 3.00 -3.83 8.51
N ILE A 84 2.12 -4.71 8.99
CA ILE A 84 1.28 -4.45 10.17
C ILE A 84 2.17 -4.26 11.40
N LEU A 85 3.11 -5.17 11.66
CA LEU A 85 4.00 -5.09 12.82
C LEU A 85 4.86 -3.80 12.82
N LEU A 86 5.37 -3.39 11.66
CA LEU A 86 6.13 -2.16 11.54
C LEU A 86 5.24 -0.92 11.69
N SER A 87 4.00 -0.96 11.21
CA SER A 87 3.05 0.15 11.34
C SER A 87 2.63 0.44 12.78
N LEU A 88 2.67 -0.55 13.68
CA LEU A 88 2.44 -0.38 15.12
C LEU A 88 3.43 0.62 15.75
N LYS A 89 4.63 0.78 15.19
CA LYS A 89 5.65 1.71 15.67
C LYS A 89 5.41 3.16 15.22
N LEU A 90 4.42 3.40 14.35
CA LEU A 90 4.16 4.72 13.79
C LEU A 90 3.03 5.45 14.54
N SER A 91 1.79 5.37 14.08
CA SER A 91 0.65 5.98 14.77
C SER A 91 -0.59 5.13 14.54
N VAL A 92 -1.55 5.17 15.47
CA VAL A 92 -2.83 4.44 15.33
C VAL A 92 -3.54 4.85 14.04
N ILE A 93 -3.48 6.13 13.69
CA ILE A 93 -4.07 6.63 12.44
C ILE A 93 -3.39 6.02 11.21
N PHE A 94 -2.06 5.93 11.20
CA PHE A 94 -1.33 5.28 10.11
C PHE A 94 -1.68 3.78 10.01
N LEU A 95 -1.83 3.09 11.14
CA LEU A 95 -2.27 1.69 11.18
C LEU A 95 -3.67 1.52 10.56
N ILE A 96 -4.61 2.42 10.88
CA ILE A 96 -5.96 2.42 10.26
C ILE A 96 -5.85 2.57 8.74
N PHE A 97 -4.99 3.48 8.25
CA PHE A 97 -4.76 3.62 6.81
C PHE A 97 -4.24 2.35 6.16
N ILE A 98 -3.23 1.73 6.77
CA ILE A 98 -2.69 0.45 6.30
C ILE A 98 -3.78 -0.62 6.26
N GLY A 99 -4.64 -0.68 7.28
CA GLY A 99 -5.78 -1.60 7.31
C GLY A 99 -6.77 -1.35 6.16
N ILE A 100 -7.16 -0.09 5.93
CA ILE A 100 -8.07 0.28 4.83
C ILE A 100 -7.44 -0.06 3.47
N SER A 101 -6.16 0.30 3.25
CA SER A 101 -5.45 -0.01 2.02
C SER A 101 -5.40 -1.51 1.75
N LEU A 102 -5.14 -2.31 2.78
CA LEU A 102 -5.12 -3.76 2.67
C LEU A 102 -6.51 -4.33 2.32
N ILE A 103 -7.57 -3.88 2.99
CA ILE A 103 -8.95 -4.30 2.72
C ILE A 103 -9.33 -4.00 1.27
N ILE A 104 -9.06 -2.79 0.80
CA ILE A 104 -9.32 -2.38 -0.59
C ILE A 104 -8.51 -3.25 -1.55
N GLY A 105 -7.22 -3.44 -1.30
CA GLY A 105 -6.33 -4.24 -2.13
C GLY A 105 -6.76 -5.71 -2.23
N VAL A 106 -7.24 -6.29 -1.14
CA VAL A 106 -7.79 -7.66 -1.12
C VAL A 106 -9.08 -7.72 -1.95
N PHE A 107 -10.06 -6.86 -1.67
CA PHE A 107 -11.34 -6.86 -2.37
C PHE A 107 -11.23 -6.46 -3.85
N TYR A 108 -10.14 -5.80 -4.22
CA TYR A 108 -9.83 -5.52 -5.62
C TYR A 108 -9.73 -6.80 -6.45
N SER A 109 -9.04 -7.83 -5.91
CA SER A 109 -8.70 -9.05 -6.65
C SER A 109 -9.53 -10.28 -6.25
N LEU A 110 -10.03 -10.34 -5.01
CA LEU A 110 -10.71 -11.52 -4.47
C LEU A 110 -12.20 -11.59 -4.88
N PRO A 111 -12.69 -12.73 -5.41
CA PRO A 111 -14.13 -13.00 -5.52
C PRO A 111 -14.74 -13.23 -4.13
N PRO A 112 -16.04 -12.91 -3.92
CA PRO A 112 -17.06 -12.54 -4.93
C PRO A 112 -17.07 -11.05 -5.31
N ILE A 113 -16.35 -10.19 -4.60
CA ILE A 113 -16.45 -8.73 -4.80
C ILE A 113 -15.78 -8.32 -6.11
N LYS A 114 -14.52 -8.77 -6.32
CA LYS A 114 -13.65 -8.52 -7.48
C LYS A 114 -13.94 -7.15 -8.12
N LEU A 115 -13.45 -6.09 -7.46
CA LEU A 115 -13.70 -4.71 -7.91
C LEU A 115 -13.04 -4.44 -9.27
N LYS A 116 -11.92 -5.10 -9.55
CA LYS A 116 -11.25 -5.08 -10.84
C LYS A 116 -12.18 -5.60 -11.95
N GLY A 117 -12.25 -4.88 -13.07
CA GLY A 117 -13.08 -5.25 -14.23
C GLY A 117 -14.50 -4.68 -14.20
N LYS A 118 -14.87 -3.91 -13.18
CA LYS A 118 -16.12 -3.14 -13.13
C LYS A 118 -15.80 -1.65 -13.40
N PRO A 119 -16.31 -1.00 -14.47
CA PRO A 119 -15.82 0.30 -14.93
C PRO A 119 -15.74 1.41 -13.87
N ILE A 120 -16.81 1.55 -13.07
CA ILE A 120 -16.89 2.58 -12.02
C ILE A 120 -16.08 2.15 -10.79
N LEU A 121 -16.22 0.91 -10.35
CA LEU A 121 -15.59 0.42 -9.12
C LEU A 121 -14.07 0.26 -9.26
N ASP A 122 -13.56 -0.07 -10.45
CA ASP A 122 -12.12 -0.09 -10.73
C ASP A 122 -11.54 1.32 -10.61
N THR A 123 -12.17 2.30 -11.24
CA THR A 123 -11.75 3.72 -11.17
C THR A 123 -11.80 4.25 -9.73
N VAL A 124 -12.89 3.98 -9.00
CA VAL A 124 -13.05 4.41 -7.60
C VAL A 124 -12.05 3.72 -6.67
N SER A 125 -11.79 2.42 -6.85
CA SER A 125 -10.83 1.69 -6.00
C SER A 125 -9.40 2.19 -6.17
N ASN A 126 -9.00 2.51 -7.41
CA ASN A 126 -7.71 3.13 -7.67
C ASN A 126 -7.67 4.56 -7.11
N GLY A 127 -8.73 5.35 -7.28
CA GLY A 127 -8.85 6.72 -6.73
C GLY A 127 -8.69 6.77 -5.20
N ILE A 128 -9.47 5.96 -4.48
CA ILE A 128 -9.42 5.89 -3.01
C ILE A 128 -8.04 5.43 -2.53
N GLY A 129 -7.41 4.49 -3.23
CA GLY A 129 -6.03 4.06 -2.92
C GLY A 129 -5.03 5.22 -2.95
N TYR A 130 -5.18 6.15 -3.89
CA TYR A 130 -4.35 7.34 -3.99
C TYR A 130 -4.63 8.34 -2.87
N ASP A 131 -5.89 8.66 -2.62
CA ASP A 131 -6.30 9.63 -1.59
C ASP A 131 -5.85 9.19 -0.19
N VAL A 132 -6.00 7.91 0.11
CA VAL A 132 -5.53 7.29 1.35
C VAL A 132 -4.02 7.44 1.52
N SER A 133 -3.25 7.30 0.45
CA SER A 133 -1.79 7.39 0.49
C SER A 133 -1.30 8.82 0.76
N VAL A 134 -1.97 9.83 0.18
CA VAL A 134 -1.69 11.25 0.48
C VAL A 134 -2.00 11.56 1.94
N LEU A 135 -3.16 11.11 2.42
CA LEU A 135 -3.62 11.41 3.76
C LEU A 135 -2.74 10.75 4.83
N ALA A 136 -2.24 9.54 4.58
CA ALA A 136 -1.28 8.86 5.44
C ALA A 136 0.04 9.65 5.59
N GLY A 137 0.56 10.18 4.47
CA GLY A 137 1.76 11.03 4.48
C GLY A 137 1.57 12.34 5.24
N PHE A 138 0.41 12.98 5.04
CA PHE A 138 0.06 14.23 5.71
C PHE A 138 -0.08 14.07 7.22
N ILE A 139 -0.90 13.11 7.68
CA ILE A 139 -1.19 12.96 9.11
C ILE A 139 0.06 12.57 9.89
N LYS A 140 0.86 11.61 9.39
CA LYS A 140 2.07 11.21 10.12
C LYS A 140 3.02 12.39 10.32
N THR A 141 3.15 13.21 9.29
CA THR A 141 4.06 14.34 9.29
C THR A 141 3.53 15.53 10.10
N ALA A 142 2.21 15.78 10.06
CA ALA A 142 1.54 16.80 10.84
C ALA A 142 1.60 16.52 12.35
N THR A 143 1.43 15.25 12.78
CA THR A 143 1.57 14.86 14.18
C THR A 143 2.99 15.12 14.71
N VAL A 144 4.02 14.83 13.91
CA VAL A 144 5.41 15.11 14.27
C VAL A 144 5.63 16.62 14.40
N CYS A 145 5.17 17.42 13.44
CA CYS A 145 5.39 18.87 13.45
C CYS A 145 4.67 19.59 14.60
N SER A 146 3.46 19.16 14.98
CA SER A 146 2.77 19.66 16.18
C SER A 146 3.49 19.29 17.47
N ALA A 147 4.00 18.05 17.58
CA ALA A 147 4.79 17.63 18.74
C ALA A 147 6.10 18.41 18.85
N THR A 148 6.79 18.71 17.74
CA THR A 148 8.04 19.48 17.76
C THR A 148 7.80 20.95 18.13
N LYS A 149 6.76 21.60 17.59
CA LYS A 149 6.40 22.97 18.00
C LYS A 149 5.98 23.07 19.46
N ALA A 150 5.34 22.03 20.01
CA ALA A 150 5.02 21.96 21.44
C ALA A 150 6.27 21.76 22.31
N CYS A 151 7.29 21.05 21.83
CA CYS A 151 8.56 20.84 22.55
C CYS A 151 9.57 22.00 22.45
N THR A 152 9.45 22.90 21.46
CA THR A 152 10.35 24.06 21.32
C THR A 152 9.92 25.30 22.12
N ASN A 153 8.87 25.18 22.95
CA ASN A 153 8.36 26.26 23.81
C ASN A 153 8.73 26.08 25.30
N PHE A 154 9.82 25.38 25.60
CA PHE A 154 10.44 25.36 26.93
C PHE A 154 11.84 25.95 26.87
#